data_AF-A0A8J7PWU9-F1
#
_entry.id   AF-A0A8J7PWU9-F1
#
_cell.length_a   1.000
_cell.length_b   1.000
_cell.length_c   1.000
_cell.angle_alpha   90.00
_cell.angle_beta   90.00
_cell.angle_gamma   90.00
#
_symmetry.space_group_name_H-M   'P 1'
#
loop_
_entity.id
_entity.type
_entity.pdbx_description
1 polymer ?
#
loop_
_entity_poly.entity_id
_entity_poly.type
_entity_poly.pdbx_seq_one_letter_code
_entity_poly.pdbx_strand_id
1 'polypeptide(L)'
;LTSGGTMNLTPSDRRMSMTPPAHRIEMTLQEDGRLTLERLPFPAGQRVEVIILPRPNGPAASDPEPLRGTPVRYDRPFDPVAGGEWDAER
;
A
#
# COMPACT_ATOMS: atom_id res chain seq x y z
N LEU A 1 -27.88 38.67 17.06
CA LEU A 1 -27.34 37.87 15.92
C LEU A 1 -26.40 36.82 16.52
N THR A 2 -26.43 35.62 15.94
CA THR A 2 -26.49 34.34 16.67
C THR A 2 -25.17 33.87 17.28
N SER A 3 -25.26 33.35 18.50
CA SER A 3 -24.20 32.68 19.25
C SER A 3 -23.74 31.39 18.55
N GLY A 4 -22.43 31.17 18.50
CA GLY A 4 -21.80 30.02 17.84
C GLY A 4 -22.07 28.70 18.58
N GLY A 5 -22.51 27.69 17.82
CA GLY A 5 -22.51 26.29 18.22
C GLY A 5 -21.48 25.54 17.40
N THR A 6 -20.28 25.35 17.94
CA THR A 6 -19.33 24.37 17.41
C THR A 6 -19.80 22.98 17.82
N MET A 7 -20.45 22.30 16.87
CA MET A 7 -20.87 20.91 17.03
C MET A 7 -19.62 20.02 16.96
N ASN A 8 -19.07 19.67 18.12
CA ASN A 8 -18.01 18.68 18.22
C ASN A 8 -18.59 17.31 17.82
N LEU A 9 -18.33 16.91 16.58
CA LEU A 9 -18.57 15.54 16.14
C LEU A 9 -17.55 14.64 16.84
N THR A 10 -18.03 13.86 17.83
CA THR A 10 -17.26 12.76 18.39
C THR A 10 -17.00 11.73 17.28
N PRO A 11 -15.78 11.20 17.12
CA PRO A 11 -15.50 10.18 16.11
C PRO A 11 -15.98 8.82 16.62
N SER A 12 -17.29 8.67 16.82
CA SER A 12 -17.90 7.43 17.29
C SER A 12 -19.11 7.05 16.45
N ASP A 13 -19.11 7.31 15.14
CA ASP A 13 -20.06 6.61 14.26
C ASP A 13 -19.66 6.61 12.78
N ARG A 14 -18.58 5.90 12.46
CA ARG A 14 -18.38 5.40 11.10
C ARG A 14 -17.88 3.97 11.18
N ARG A 15 -18.80 3.01 11.02
CA ARG A 15 -18.46 1.71 10.44
C ARG A 15 -18.07 1.92 8.98
N MET A 16 -16.90 2.54 8.77
CA MET A 16 -16.19 2.43 7.52
C MET A 16 -15.93 0.94 7.31
N SER A 17 -16.45 0.37 6.23
CA SER A 17 -15.92 -0.88 5.69
C SER A 17 -14.50 -0.58 5.18
N MET A 18 -13.58 -0.39 6.12
CA MET A 18 -12.18 -0.24 5.86
C MET A 18 -11.67 -1.65 5.67
N THR A 19 -11.61 -2.11 4.41
CA THR A 19 -10.80 -3.29 4.09
C THR A 19 -9.42 -3.01 4.69
N PRO A 20 -8.97 -3.78 5.69
CA PRO A 20 -7.67 -3.52 6.27
C PRO A 20 -6.64 -3.60 5.14
N PRO A 21 -5.70 -2.65 5.07
CA PRO A 21 -4.66 -2.71 4.06
C PRO A 21 -3.95 -4.06 4.15
N ALA A 22 -3.56 -4.62 3.00
CA ALA A 22 -2.83 -5.87 2.97
C ALA A 22 -1.57 -5.76 3.86
N HIS A 23 -1.43 -6.68 4.82
CA HIS A 23 -0.26 -6.74 5.70
C HIS A 23 0.73 -7.76 5.13
N ARG A 24 1.91 -7.29 4.73
CA ARG A 24 2.98 -8.15 4.18
C ARG A 24 4.00 -8.48 5.26
N ILE A 25 4.29 -9.76 5.42
CA ILE A 25 5.39 -10.28 6.24
C ILE A 25 6.32 -11.05 5.30
N GLU A 26 7.62 -10.78 5.37
CA GLU A 26 8.64 -11.53 4.62
C GLU A 26 9.34 -12.52 5.56
N MET A 27 9.41 -13.78 5.16
CA MET A 27 10.01 -14.85 5.97
C MET A 27 10.78 -15.81 5.08
N THR A 28 11.89 -16.32 5.60
CA THR A 28 12.62 -17.44 5.00
C THR A 28 12.00 -18.75 5.47
N LEU A 29 11.76 -19.67 4.53
CA LEU A 29 11.28 -21.01 4.85
C LEU A 29 12.36 -21.76 5.64
N GLN A 30 11.99 -22.34 6.78
CA GLN A 30 12.90 -23.17 7.56
C GLN A 30 13.18 -24.50 6.83
N GLU A 31 14.27 -25.18 7.18
CA GLU A 31 14.65 -26.46 6.56
C GLU A 31 13.56 -27.54 6.69
N ASP A 32 12.75 -27.49 7.75
CA ASP A 32 11.64 -28.40 7.98
C ASP A 32 10.38 -28.06 7.15
N GLY A 33 10.44 -27.01 6.33
CA GLY A 33 9.35 -26.56 5.49
C GLY A 33 8.23 -25.83 6.24
N ARG A 34 8.42 -25.43 7.51
CA ARG A 34 7.40 -24.71 8.29
C ARG A 34 7.54 -23.19 8.23
N LEU A 35 6.39 -22.52 8.29
CA LEU A 35 6.25 -21.08 8.53
C LEU A 35 5.31 -20.87 9.73
N THR A 36 5.76 -20.08 10.71
CA THR A 36 4.95 -19.68 11.87
C THR A 36 4.64 -18.19 11.79
N LEU A 37 3.36 -17.84 11.63
CA LEU A 37 2.90 -16.45 11.62
C LEU A 37 2.48 -16.04 13.04
N GLU A 38 3.14 -15.04 13.61
CA GLU A 38 2.88 -14.58 14.98
C GLU A 38 2.57 -13.07 15.01
N ARG A 39 1.82 -12.64 16.02
CA ARG A 39 1.51 -11.22 16.30
C ARG A 39 0.92 -10.48 15.09
N LEU A 40 0.05 -11.15 14.34
CA LEU A 40 -0.65 -10.54 13.22
C LEU A 40 -1.51 -9.35 13.70
N PRO A 41 -1.56 -8.23 12.94
CA PRO A 41 -2.34 -7.05 13.30
C PRO A 41 -3.83 -7.21 12.96
N PHE A 42 -4.39 -8.40 13.19
CA PHE A 42 -5.79 -8.71 12.94
C PHE A 42 -6.47 -9.14 14.26
N PRO A 43 -7.67 -8.62 14.56
CA PRO A 43 -8.46 -9.09 15.70
C PRO A 43 -8.79 -10.59 15.62
N ALA A 44 -8.95 -11.19 16.79
CA ALA A 44 -9.40 -12.58 16.90
C ALA A 44 -10.76 -12.79 16.20
N GLY A 45 -10.89 -13.92 15.50
CA GLY A 45 -12.11 -14.27 14.76
C GLY A 45 -12.24 -13.61 13.38
N GLN A 46 -11.34 -12.70 13.00
CA GLN A 46 -11.31 -12.18 11.64
C GLN A 46 -10.83 -13.25 10.65
N ARG A 47 -11.58 -13.44 9.57
CA ARG A 47 -11.16 -14.30 8.46
C ARG A 47 -10.04 -13.61 7.69
N VAL A 48 -8.93 -14.33 7.50
CA VAL A 48 -7.78 -13.87 6.73
C VAL A 48 -7.46 -14.88 5.62
N GLU A 49 -6.94 -14.38 4.51
CA GLU A 49 -6.38 -15.19 3.42
C GLU A 49 -4.86 -15.10 3.46
N VAL A 50 -4.18 -16.22 3.22
CA VAL A 50 -2.71 -16.29 3.20
C VAL A 50 -2.27 -16.69 1.81
N ILE A 51 -1.39 -15.89 1.21
CA ILE A 51 -0.80 -16.14 -0.11
C ILE A 51 0.71 -16.30 0.08
N ILE A 52 1.25 -17.44 -0.38
CA ILE A 52 2.70 -17.73 -0.34
C ILE A 52 3.26 -17.48 -1.73
N LEU A 53 4.20 -16.53 -1.84
CA LEU A 53 4.86 -16.20 -3.10
C LEU A 53 6.36 -16.50 -2.97
N PRO A 54 6.94 -17.37 -3.82
CA PRO A 54 8.39 -17.56 -3.85
C PRO A 54 9.06 -16.25 -4.25
N ARG A 55 10.11 -15.86 -3.54
CA ARG A 55 10.91 -14.68 -3.88
C ARG A 55 12.18 -15.13 -4.59
N PRO A 56 12.53 -14.52 -5.74
CA PRO A 56 13.81 -14.81 -6.35
C PRO A 56 14.93 -14.42 -5.38
N ASN A 57 15.94 -15.27 -5.26
CA ASN A 57 17.21 -14.95 -4.61
C ASN A 57 17.99 -13.95 -5.48
N GLY A 58 17.43 -12.76 -5.70
CA GLY A 58 18.15 -11.60 -6.20
C GLY A 58 18.46 -10.67 -5.04
N PRO A 59 19.39 -9.70 -5.19
CA PRO A 59 19.45 -8.60 -4.24
C PRO A 59 18.03 -8.06 -4.08
N ALA A 60 17.57 -7.95 -2.82
CA ALA A 60 16.33 -7.25 -2.51
C ALA A 60 16.35 -5.97 -3.35
N ALA A 61 15.38 -5.85 -4.27
CA ALA A 61 15.38 -4.86 -5.35
C ALA A 61 16.04 -3.57 -4.85
N SER A 62 17.18 -3.24 -5.47
CA SER A 62 18.05 -2.12 -5.13
C SER A 62 17.24 -0.95 -4.62
N ASP A 63 17.45 -0.58 -3.35
CA ASP A 63 16.75 0.47 -2.59
C ASP A 63 15.24 0.59 -2.85
N PRO A 64 14.36 0.40 -1.86
CA PRO A 64 12.90 0.57 -2.05
C PRO A 64 12.50 1.95 -2.62
N GLU A 65 13.42 2.92 -2.62
CA GLU A 65 13.29 4.16 -3.35
C GLU A 65 14.62 4.55 -4.04
N PRO A 66 14.88 4.09 -5.28
CA PRO A 66 16.12 4.40 -6.00
C PRO A 66 16.31 5.90 -6.27
N LEU A 67 15.24 6.69 -6.16
CA LEU A 67 15.23 8.13 -6.35
C LEU A 67 15.25 8.92 -5.03
N ARG A 68 15.25 8.27 -3.85
CA ARG A 68 15.32 9.01 -2.58
C ARG A 68 16.61 9.82 -2.52
N GLY A 69 16.49 11.11 -2.22
CA GLY A 69 17.62 12.03 -2.16
C GLY A 69 18.20 12.43 -3.52
N THR A 70 17.66 11.92 -4.63
CA THR A 70 18.10 12.30 -5.98
C THR A 70 17.21 13.43 -6.50
N PRO A 71 17.73 14.64 -6.75
CA PRO A 71 16.96 15.71 -7.35
C PRO A 71 16.54 15.33 -8.78
N VAL A 72 15.24 15.27 -9.03
CA VAL A 72 14.68 15.03 -10.36
C VAL A 72 14.30 16.37 -10.98
N ARG A 73 14.83 16.64 -12.18
CA ARG A 73 14.50 17.83 -12.97
C ARG A 73 13.52 17.44 -14.08
N TYR A 74 12.39 18.13 -14.14
CA TYR A 74 11.45 18.00 -15.24
C TYR A 74 11.74 19.10 -16.26
N ASP A 75 12.29 18.74 -17.41
CA ASP A 75 12.66 19.73 -18.42
C ASP A 75 11.43 20.31 -19.15
N ARG A 76 10.38 19.51 -19.35
CA ARG A 76 9.14 19.91 -20.03
C ARG A 76 7.91 19.19 -19.45
N PRO A 77 7.52 19.50 -18.20
CA PRO A 77 6.48 18.76 -17.48
C PRO A 77 5.07 18.90 -18.08
N PHE A 78 4.84 19.93 -18.91
CA PHE A 78 3.54 20.22 -19.50
C PHE A 78 3.46 19.90 -20.98
N ASP A 79 4.53 19.36 -21.56
CA ASP A 79 4.50 18.98 -22.96
C ASP A 79 3.65 17.72 -23.13
N PRO A 80 2.82 17.64 -24.18
CA PRO A 80 2.02 16.46 -24.45
C PRO A 80 2.90 15.22 -24.59
N VAL A 81 2.61 14.18 -23.80
CA VAL A 81 3.36 12.91 -23.81
C VAL A 81 3.28 12.20 -25.17
N ALA A 82 2.16 12.37 -25.87
CA ALA A 82 2.01 12.00 -27.28
C ALA A 82 0.89 12.88 -27.89
N GLY A 83 1.23 13.66 -28.92
CA GLY A 83 0.32 14.64 -29.52
C GLY A 83 -0.74 14.06 -30.45
N GLY A 84 -1.37 12.93 -30.08
CA GLY A 84 -2.43 12.29 -30.87
C GLY A 84 -2.31 10.78 -31.05
N GLU A 85 -1.30 10.13 -30.46
CA GLU A 85 -1.06 8.67 -30.62
C GLU A 85 -1.86 7.80 -29.62
N TRP A 86 -2.72 8.41 -28.81
CA TRP A 86 -3.62 7.71 -27.89
C TRP A 86 -4.97 7.36 -28.52
N ASP A 87 -5.00 7.04 -29.82
CA ASP A 87 -6.16 6.40 -30.41
C ASP A 87 -6.23 4.96 -29.89
N ALA A 88 -6.89 4.78 -28.75
CA ALA A 88 -7.33 3.46 -28.33
C ALA A 88 -8.28 2.93 -29.42
N GLU A 89 -7.77 2.00 -30.22
CA GLU A 89 -8.49 1.33 -31.30
C GLU A 89 -9.89 0.91 -30.82
N ARG A 90 -10.94 1.37 -31.53
CA ARG A 90 -12.34 1.04 -31.27
C ARG A 90 -12.80 -0.19 -32.03
#